data_AF-A0A952IXE0-F1
#
_entry.id   AF-A0A952IXE0-F1
#
_cell.length_a   1.000
_cell.length_b   1.000
_cell.length_c   1.000
_cell.angle_alpha   90.00
_cell.angle_beta   90.00
_cell.angle_gamma   90.00
#
_symmetry.space_group_name_H-M   'P 1'
#
loop_
_entity.id
_entity.type
_entity.pdbx_description
1 polymer ?
#
loop_
_entity_poly.entity_id
_entity_poly.type
_entity_poly.pdbx_seq_one_letter_code
_entity_poly.pdbx_strand_id
1 'polypeptide(L)'
;MSLTELSKETFVQYFGGLYEGAPWVAERVYDSGLTASNDDAESLAEAFETVVENSSLAEKLQLIRNHPDLVGRNALKRKLSDASKLEQASASLDQCTPQQFERFHELNKLYWARFGFPFVVAVRDSEPAEILAEFTRRIARSKDEEFDEALLEAKKIARWRLRALLNGDTGESIGGVTQVQANDVNSIASTHFPGALAGLFLGVQHVLAMFVSNVTPAIIIAGAVGFGFGSADTSDMIYLIQMSMFFAGIATLIQTITLGPIGARLPIMQGTSFAFIP
;
A
#
# COMPACT_ATOMS: atom_id res chain seq x y z
N MET A 1 -17.32 -20.26 6.35
CA MET A 1 -16.80 -20.54 7.70
C MET A 1 -17.67 -19.74 8.64
N SER A 2 -18.29 -20.33 9.65
CA SER A 2 -19.15 -19.55 10.54
C SER A 2 -18.27 -18.74 11.49
N LEU A 3 -18.51 -17.44 11.59
CA LEU A 3 -17.76 -16.54 12.48
C LEU A 3 -18.00 -16.89 13.95
N THR A 4 -19.12 -17.55 14.25
CA THR A 4 -19.49 -18.01 15.59
C THR A 4 -18.60 -19.13 16.13
N GLU A 5 -17.83 -19.80 15.28
CA GLU A 5 -16.91 -20.87 15.66
C GLU A 5 -15.47 -20.37 15.93
N LEU A 6 -15.20 -19.09 15.65
CA LEU A 6 -13.88 -18.50 15.83
C LEU A 6 -13.61 -18.15 17.31
N SER A 7 -12.36 -18.33 17.75
CA SER A 7 -11.92 -17.75 19.02
C SER A 7 -11.84 -16.22 18.92
N LYS A 8 -11.93 -15.55 20.07
CA LYS A 8 -11.80 -14.09 20.13
C LYS A 8 -10.49 -13.60 19.51
N GLU A 9 -9.40 -14.29 19.79
CA GLU A 9 -8.07 -13.96 19.25
C GLU A 9 -8.06 -14.04 17.73
N THR A 10 -8.61 -15.11 17.15
CA THR A 10 -8.72 -15.27 15.70
C THR A 10 -9.63 -14.20 15.09
N PHE A 11 -10.77 -13.92 15.69
CA PHE A 11 -11.68 -12.87 15.22
C PHE A 11 -11.00 -11.49 15.19
N VAL A 12 -10.32 -11.11 16.27
CA VAL A 12 -9.58 -9.83 16.37
C VAL A 12 -8.39 -9.82 15.41
N GLN A 13 -7.74 -10.96 15.15
CA GLN A 13 -6.67 -11.04 14.15
C GLN A 13 -7.18 -10.74 12.73
N TYR A 14 -8.37 -11.21 12.37
CA TYR A 14 -8.96 -10.98 11.05
C TYR A 14 -9.59 -9.59 10.91
N PHE A 15 -10.34 -9.13 11.92
CA PHE A 15 -11.17 -7.94 11.83
C PHE A 15 -10.67 -6.74 12.65
N GLY A 16 -9.64 -6.91 13.49
CA GLY A 16 -9.08 -5.84 14.32
C GLY A 16 -8.41 -4.72 13.51
N GLY A 17 -8.07 -4.98 12.23
CA GLY A 17 -7.57 -3.99 11.29
C GLY A 17 -8.63 -3.21 10.52
N LEU A 18 -9.93 -3.48 10.73
CA LEU A 18 -11.01 -2.76 10.03
C LEU A 18 -10.98 -1.26 10.34
N TYR A 19 -10.76 -0.92 11.61
CA TYR A 19 -10.50 0.46 12.03
C TYR A 19 -9.03 0.57 12.44
N GLU A 20 -8.29 1.45 11.77
CA GLU A 20 -6.85 1.63 11.99
C GLU A 20 -6.58 1.97 13.48
N GLY A 21 -5.68 1.22 14.12
CA GLY A 21 -5.32 1.43 15.52
C GLY A 21 -6.47 1.24 16.52
N ALA A 22 -7.59 0.62 16.13
CA ALA A 22 -8.78 0.44 16.97
C ALA A 22 -9.26 -1.03 17.03
N PRO A 23 -8.41 -2.00 17.44
CA PRO A 23 -8.79 -3.40 17.57
C PRO A 23 -9.92 -3.62 18.60
N TRP A 24 -10.07 -2.69 19.56
CA TRP A 24 -11.13 -2.71 20.56
C TRP A 24 -12.54 -2.77 19.96
N VAL A 25 -12.73 -2.27 18.72
CA VAL A 25 -14.03 -2.34 18.04
C VAL A 25 -14.36 -3.81 17.74
N ALA A 26 -13.40 -4.56 17.19
CA ALA A 26 -13.58 -5.99 16.91
C ALA A 26 -13.75 -6.80 18.20
N GLU A 27 -13.02 -6.45 19.27
CA GLU A 27 -13.18 -7.10 20.58
C GLU A 27 -14.60 -6.93 21.12
N ARG A 28 -15.17 -5.72 21.05
CA ARG A 28 -16.54 -5.44 21.51
C ARG A 28 -17.61 -6.07 20.64
N VAL A 29 -17.39 -6.13 19.32
CA VAL A 29 -18.30 -6.85 18.42
C VAL A 29 -18.35 -8.33 18.80
N TYR A 30 -17.20 -8.96 19.06
CA TYR A 30 -17.16 -10.33 19.53
C TYR A 30 -17.86 -10.50 20.89
N ASP A 31 -17.57 -9.62 21.85
CA ASP A 31 -18.16 -9.66 23.20
C ASP A 31 -19.68 -9.37 23.21
N SER A 32 -20.21 -8.71 22.18
CA SER A 32 -21.65 -8.46 22.03
C SER A 32 -22.46 -9.72 21.70
N GLY A 33 -21.79 -10.81 21.33
CA GLY A 33 -22.41 -12.09 20.99
C GLY A 33 -22.76 -12.18 19.52
N LEU A 34 -21.80 -12.67 18.72
CA LEU A 34 -22.04 -12.99 17.31
C LEU A 34 -23.01 -14.16 17.17
N THR A 35 -23.92 -14.05 16.21
CA THR A 35 -24.84 -15.13 15.84
C THR A 35 -24.64 -15.52 14.39
N ALA A 36 -25.29 -16.60 13.93
CA ALA A 36 -25.21 -17.04 12.54
C ALA A 36 -25.71 -15.98 11.54
N SER A 37 -26.50 -14.97 11.98
CA SER A 37 -26.89 -13.85 11.11
C SER A 37 -25.74 -12.89 10.84
N ASN A 38 -24.61 -12.98 11.55
CA ASN A 38 -23.45 -12.12 11.32
C ASN A 38 -22.46 -12.73 10.30
N ASP A 39 -22.76 -13.89 9.71
CA ASP A 39 -21.90 -14.54 8.73
C ASP A 39 -21.91 -13.84 7.34
N ASP A 40 -22.74 -12.81 7.14
CA ASP A 40 -22.72 -11.94 5.97
C ASP A 40 -22.09 -10.57 6.24
N ALA A 41 -21.55 -9.95 5.19
CA ALA A 41 -20.79 -8.70 5.29
C ALA A 41 -21.62 -7.50 5.75
N GLU A 42 -22.90 -7.44 5.42
CA GLU A 42 -23.75 -6.31 5.81
C GLU A 42 -24.11 -6.40 7.28
N SER A 43 -24.59 -7.56 7.73
CA SER A 43 -24.96 -7.78 9.13
C SER A 43 -23.75 -7.65 10.07
N LEU A 44 -22.55 -8.07 9.62
CA LEU A 44 -21.34 -7.84 10.39
C LEU A 44 -20.94 -6.35 10.39
N ALA A 45 -21.05 -5.64 9.27
CA ALA A 45 -20.80 -4.21 9.22
C ALA A 45 -21.71 -3.43 10.18
N GLU A 46 -23.01 -3.76 10.22
CA GLU A 46 -23.98 -3.16 11.14
C GLU A 46 -23.60 -3.39 12.61
N ALA A 47 -23.07 -4.57 12.95
CA ALA A 47 -22.57 -4.84 14.30
C ALA A 47 -21.37 -3.94 14.65
N PHE A 48 -20.41 -3.79 13.73
CA PHE A 48 -19.28 -2.87 13.90
C PHE A 48 -19.74 -1.42 14.05
N GLU A 49 -20.67 -0.96 13.23
CA GLU A 49 -21.21 0.40 13.32
C GLU A 49 -21.96 0.62 14.62
N THR A 50 -22.74 -0.35 15.08
CA THR A 50 -23.47 -0.27 16.36
C THR A 50 -22.50 -0.13 17.54
N VAL A 51 -21.38 -0.86 17.53
CA VAL A 51 -20.33 -0.71 18.56
C VAL A 51 -19.70 0.68 18.51
N VAL A 52 -19.39 1.19 17.32
CA VAL A 52 -18.84 2.54 17.16
C VAL A 52 -19.85 3.57 17.63
N GLU A 53 -21.13 3.47 17.26
CA GLU A 53 -22.14 4.45 17.62
C GLU A 53 -22.41 4.53 19.11
N ASN A 54 -22.37 3.39 19.80
CA ASN A 54 -22.55 3.32 21.25
C ASN A 54 -21.28 3.63 22.05
N SER A 55 -20.14 3.86 21.38
CA SER A 55 -18.90 4.25 22.05
C SER A 55 -18.91 5.72 22.48
N SER A 56 -18.08 6.06 23.46
CA SER A 56 -17.97 7.41 23.97
C SER A 56 -17.39 8.37 22.93
N LEU A 57 -17.68 9.67 23.07
CA LEU A 57 -17.13 10.71 22.18
C LEU A 57 -15.59 10.67 22.12
N ALA A 58 -14.93 10.36 23.23
CA ALA A 58 -13.47 10.25 23.30
C ALA A 58 -12.94 9.08 22.44
N GLU A 59 -13.63 7.94 22.44
CA GLU A 59 -13.26 6.77 21.65
C GLU A 59 -13.51 7.00 20.16
N LYS A 60 -14.67 7.58 19.81
CA LYS A 60 -14.97 7.98 18.42
C LYS A 60 -13.92 8.97 17.89
N LEU A 61 -13.52 9.96 18.68
CA LEU A 61 -12.47 10.91 18.31
C LEU A 61 -11.10 10.23 18.17
N GLN A 62 -10.76 9.30 19.04
CA GLN A 62 -9.51 8.54 18.94
C GLN A 62 -9.48 7.67 17.68
N LEU A 63 -10.60 7.02 17.35
CA LEU A 63 -10.76 6.24 16.13
C LEU A 63 -10.49 7.11 14.89
N ILE A 64 -11.09 8.30 14.80
CA ILE A 64 -10.84 9.23 13.69
C ILE A 64 -9.37 9.69 13.67
N ARG A 65 -8.78 9.98 14.83
CA ARG A 65 -7.37 10.42 14.93
C ARG A 65 -6.34 9.37 14.52
N ASN A 66 -6.68 8.08 14.64
CA ASN A 66 -5.81 7.00 14.19
C ASN A 66 -5.78 6.87 12.66
N HIS A 67 -6.73 7.50 11.95
CA HIS A 67 -6.80 7.42 10.49
C HIS A 67 -5.59 8.13 9.87
N PRO A 68 -4.91 7.51 8.88
CA PRO A 68 -3.79 8.15 8.22
C PRO A 68 -4.25 9.36 7.40
N ASP A 69 -3.41 10.38 7.34
CA ASP A 69 -3.64 11.52 6.46
C ASP A 69 -3.66 11.08 4.99
N LEU A 70 -4.65 11.59 4.24
CA LEU A 70 -4.89 11.30 2.83
C LEU A 70 -3.65 11.45 1.92
N VAL A 71 -2.76 12.38 2.24
CA VAL A 71 -1.54 12.71 1.47
C VAL A 71 -0.33 12.92 2.41
N GLY A 72 -0.38 12.41 3.64
CA GLY A 72 0.60 12.72 4.68
C GLY A 72 1.92 11.96 4.56
N ARG A 73 3.01 12.61 5.00
CA ARG A 73 4.43 12.19 5.13
C ARG A 73 4.74 10.71 5.42
N ASN A 74 3.77 9.92 5.88
CA ASN A 74 3.90 8.49 6.16
C ASN A 74 3.81 7.60 4.92
N ALA A 75 3.27 8.07 3.79
CA ALA A 75 3.33 7.33 2.51
C ALA A 75 4.80 7.02 2.09
N LEU A 76 5.75 7.87 2.51
CA LEU A 76 7.18 7.71 2.26
C LEU A 76 7.95 7.03 3.41
N LYS A 77 7.37 6.89 4.62
CA LYS A 77 8.10 6.44 5.82
C LYS A 77 7.54 5.22 6.55
N ARG A 78 6.28 4.83 6.33
CA ARG A 78 5.75 3.58 6.88
C ARG A 78 5.67 2.57 5.76
N LYS A 79 6.36 1.42 5.92
CA LYS A 79 5.95 0.17 5.28
C LYS A 79 4.45 0.02 5.57
N LEU A 80 3.62 0.34 4.58
CA LEU A 80 2.17 0.31 4.68
C LEU A 80 1.74 -1.13 5.05
N SER A 81 0.82 -1.26 6.01
CA SER A 81 0.08 -2.51 6.20
C SER A 81 -0.72 -2.80 4.91
N ASP A 82 -0.92 -4.08 4.57
CA ASP A 82 -1.48 -4.45 3.27
C ASP A 82 -2.90 -3.89 3.05
N ALA A 83 -3.65 -3.63 4.12
CA ALA A 83 -4.96 -2.96 4.06
C ALA A 83 -4.87 -1.48 3.61
N SER A 84 -3.82 -0.74 4.01
CA SER A 84 -3.67 0.67 3.66
C SER A 84 -3.21 0.87 2.21
N LYS A 85 -2.50 -0.11 1.64
CA LYS A 85 -2.08 -0.07 0.22
C LYS A 85 -3.28 -0.17 -0.72
N LEU A 86 -4.26 -1.01 -0.38
CA LEU A 86 -5.47 -1.23 -1.18
C LEU A 86 -6.40 -0.01 -1.21
N GLU A 87 -6.39 0.80 -0.17
CA GLU A 87 -7.24 2.00 -0.08
C GLU A 87 -6.64 3.26 -0.68
N GLN A 88 -5.31 3.34 -0.69
CA GLN A 88 -4.62 4.43 -1.36
C GLN A 88 -4.43 4.14 -2.84
N ALA A 89 -4.27 2.88 -3.23
CA ALA A 89 -4.24 2.46 -4.63
C ALA A 89 -5.62 2.52 -5.31
N SER A 90 -6.72 2.53 -4.55
CA SER A 90 -8.07 2.69 -5.09
C SER A 90 -8.45 4.15 -5.37
N ALA A 91 -7.64 5.10 -4.91
CA ALA A 91 -7.72 6.49 -5.34
C ALA A 91 -6.57 6.77 -6.32
N SER A 92 -6.84 7.48 -7.40
CA SER A 92 -5.81 7.94 -8.35
C SER A 92 -4.90 9.03 -7.73
N LEU A 93 -4.69 9.04 -6.41
CA LEU A 93 -3.82 9.97 -5.69
C LEU A 93 -2.35 9.81 -6.09
N ASP A 94 -1.98 8.62 -6.61
CA ASP A 94 -0.67 8.34 -7.23
C ASP A 94 -0.42 9.18 -8.49
N GLN A 95 -1.46 9.79 -9.06
CA GLN A 95 -1.40 10.63 -10.27
C GLN A 95 -1.51 12.13 -9.95
N CYS A 96 -1.42 12.53 -8.68
CA CYS A 96 -1.49 13.95 -8.30
C CYS A 96 -0.36 14.76 -8.94
N THR A 97 -0.70 15.93 -9.49
CA THR A 97 0.29 16.92 -9.90
C THR A 97 0.97 17.54 -8.67
N PRO A 98 2.19 18.09 -8.81
CA PRO A 98 2.86 18.78 -7.70
C PRO A 98 2.00 19.89 -7.06
N GLN A 99 1.22 20.61 -7.87
CA GLN A 99 0.31 21.66 -7.40
C GLN A 99 -0.86 21.08 -6.58
N GLN A 100 -1.42 19.95 -7.00
CA GLN A 100 -2.46 19.25 -6.23
C GLN A 100 -1.90 18.74 -4.90
N PHE A 101 -0.68 18.21 -4.90
CA PHE A 101 -0.01 17.74 -3.68
C PHE A 101 0.22 18.87 -2.67
N GLU A 102 0.75 20.02 -3.11
CA GLU A 102 0.89 21.20 -2.26
C GLU A 102 -0.46 21.65 -1.69
N ARG A 103 -1.51 21.65 -2.53
CA ARG A 103 -2.85 22.03 -2.10
C ARG A 103 -3.41 21.11 -1.03
N PHE A 104 -3.25 19.79 -1.16
CA PHE A 104 -3.62 18.84 -0.11
C PHE A 104 -2.84 19.08 1.18
N HIS A 105 -1.54 19.39 1.08
CA HIS A 105 -0.73 19.64 2.26
C HIS A 105 -1.16 20.89 3.02
N GLU A 106 -1.49 21.97 2.31
CA GLU A 106 -2.07 23.18 2.91
C GLU A 106 -3.42 22.92 3.58
N LEU A 107 -4.32 22.23 2.88
CA LEU A 107 -5.65 21.94 3.39
C LEU A 107 -5.62 21.04 4.62
N ASN A 108 -4.75 20.03 4.65
CA ASN A 108 -4.55 19.19 5.84
C ASN A 108 -4.11 20.01 7.07
N LYS A 109 -3.20 20.98 6.89
CA LYS A 109 -2.78 21.87 8.00
C LYS A 109 -3.94 22.71 8.51
N LEU A 110 -4.70 23.33 7.60
CA LEU A 110 -5.84 24.18 7.95
C LEU A 110 -6.95 23.38 8.64
N TYR A 111 -7.21 22.18 8.14
CA TYR A 111 -8.19 21.26 8.69
C TYR A 111 -7.83 20.81 10.09
N TRP A 112 -6.60 20.36 10.29
CA TRP A 112 -6.12 19.95 11.60
C TRP A 112 -6.21 21.10 12.61
N ALA A 113 -5.80 22.31 12.21
CA ALA A 113 -5.87 23.49 13.07
C ALA A 113 -7.32 23.83 13.46
N ARG A 114 -8.29 23.59 12.57
CA ARG A 114 -9.71 23.87 12.81
C ARG A 114 -10.38 22.79 13.66
N PHE A 115 -10.23 21.52 13.29
CA PHE A 115 -11.03 20.41 13.83
C PHE A 115 -10.27 19.53 14.83
N GLY A 116 -8.95 19.45 14.76
CA GLY A 116 -8.12 18.69 15.71
C GLY A 116 -8.11 17.17 15.50
N PHE A 117 -8.41 16.74 14.27
CA PHE A 117 -8.35 15.36 13.78
C PHE A 117 -8.07 15.37 12.25
N PRO A 118 -7.61 14.25 11.64
CA PRO A 118 -7.24 14.19 10.22
C PRO A 118 -8.49 14.23 9.32
N PHE A 119 -8.31 14.66 8.07
CA PHE A 119 -9.38 14.63 7.08
C PHE A 119 -9.61 13.19 6.61
N VAL A 120 -10.78 12.65 6.97
CA VAL A 120 -11.21 11.30 6.59
C VAL A 120 -12.24 11.39 5.48
N VAL A 121 -11.98 10.72 4.37
CA VAL A 121 -12.88 10.62 3.23
C VAL A 121 -12.68 9.27 2.55
N ALA A 122 -13.79 8.64 2.17
CA ALA A 122 -13.84 7.36 1.50
C ALA A 122 -13.66 7.63 -0.01
N VAL A 123 -12.47 7.32 -0.53
CA VAL A 123 -11.99 7.78 -1.86
C VAL A 123 -12.08 6.75 -2.99
N ARG A 124 -12.78 5.63 -2.79
CA ARG A 124 -12.90 4.60 -3.81
C ARG A 124 -13.53 5.20 -5.08
N ASP A 125 -12.84 5.04 -6.21
CA ASP A 125 -13.22 5.56 -7.53
C ASP A 125 -13.35 7.10 -7.62
N SER A 126 -12.70 7.85 -6.72
CA SER A 126 -12.73 9.32 -6.70
C SER A 126 -11.49 9.93 -7.34
N GLU A 127 -11.68 10.99 -8.13
CA GLU A 127 -10.58 11.74 -8.72
C GLU A 127 -9.99 12.76 -7.72
N PRO A 128 -8.67 13.07 -7.77
CA PRO A 128 -8.05 14.04 -6.85
C PRO A 128 -8.76 15.40 -6.81
N ALA A 129 -9.33 15.84 -7.94
CA ALA A 129 -10.09 17.09 -8.02
C ALA A 129 -11.40 17.05 -7.22
N GLU A 130 -12.09 15.90 -7.19
CA GLU A 130 -13.32 15.70 -6.43
C GLU A 130 -13.03 15.69 -4.94
N ILE A 131 -11.93 15.06 -4.55
CA ILE A 131 -11.50 15.02 -3.15
C ILE A 131 -11.12 16.44 -2.68
N LEU A 132 -10.41 17.22 -3.49
CA LEU A 132 -10.11 18.63 -3.18
C LEU A 132 -11.37 19.50 -3.07
N ALA A 133 -12.37 19.25 -3.91
CA ALA A 133 -13.66 19.94 -3.84
C ALA A 133 -14.40 19.59 -2.54
N GLU A 134 -14.41 18.32 -2.14
CA GLU A 134 -15.01 17.87 -0.88
C GLU A 134 -14.29 18.46 0.33
N PHE A 135 -12.96 18.45 0.29
CA PHE A 135 -12.12 19.08 1.31
C PHE A 135 -12.49 20.56 1.49
N THR A 136 -12.64 21.29 0.37
CA THR A 136 -13.00 22.71 0.39
C THR A 136 -14.44 22.94 0.89
N ARG A 137 -15.38 22.04 0.60
CA ARG A 137 -16.75 22.12 1.15
C ARG A 137 -16.77 21.89 2.66
N ARG A 138 -16.12 20.83 3.11
CA ARG A 138 -16.12 20.38 4.51
C ARG A 138 -15.40 21.33 5.46
N ILE A 139 -14.37 22.03 4.96
CA ILE A 139 -13.65 23.00 5.79
C ILE A 139 -14.55 24.14 6.32
N ALA A 140 -15.69 24.41 5.69
CA ALA A 140 -16.61 25.46 6.10
C ALA A 140 -17.56 25.03 7.25
N ARG A 141 -17.71 23.74 7.53
CA ARG A 141 -18.68 23.18 8.48
C ARG A 141 -18.36 23.50 9.95
N SER A 142 -19.36 23.35 10.81
CA SER A 142 -19.14 23.36 12.25
C SER A 142 -18.33 22.14 12.70
N LYS A 143 -17.78 22.17 13.91
CA LYS A 143 -16.98 21.05 14.44
C LYS A 143 -17.80 19.78 14.60
N ASP A 144 -19.05 19.91 15.03
CA ASP A 144 -19.93 18.78 15.30
C ASP A 144 -20.38 18.11 13.99
N GLU A 145 -20.82 18.91 13.00
CA GLU A 145 -21.16 18.41 11.66
C GLU A 145 -19.99 17.71 10.98
N GLU A 146 -18.78 18.26 11.13
CA GLU A 146 -17.59 17.66 10.51
C GLU A 146 -17.13 16.40 11.24
N PHE A 147 -17.32 16.34 12.55
CA PHE A 147 -17.06 15.14 13.32
C PHE A 147 -17.99 13.99 12.90
N ASP A 148 -19.28 14.27 12.76
CA ASP A 148 -20.27 13.29 12.32
C ASP A 148 -19.98 12.80 10.89
N GLU A 149 -19.59 13.71 9.99
CA GLU A 149 -19.17 13.33 8.63
C GLU A 149 -17.89 12.48 8.65
N ALA A 150 -16.85 12.87 9.39
CA ALA A 150 -15.61 12.12 9.45
C ALA A 150 -15.84 10.70 10.01
N LEU A 151 -16.75 10.55 10.98
CA LEU A 151 -17.15 9.25 11.49
C LEU A 151 -17.92 8.43 10.45
N LEU A 152 -18.82 9.07 9.69
CA LEU A 152 -19.54 8.43 8.60
C LEU A 152 -18.59 7.91 7.51
N GLU A 153 -17.61 8.72 7.11
CA GLU A 153 -16.57 8.33 6.14
C GLU A 153 -15.72 7.17 6.68
N ALA A 154 -15.34 7.17 7.95
CA ALA A 154 -14.62 6.06 8.58
C ALA A 154 -15.44 4.74 8.53
N LYS A 155 -16.75 4.80 8.78
CA LYS A 155 -17.66 3.64 8.69
C LYS A 155 -17.76 3.11 7.25
N LYS A 156 -17.85 3.99 6.25
CA LYS A 156 -17.84 3.60 4.81
C LYS A 156 -16.56 2.84 4.44
N ILE A 157 -15.40 3.35 4.89
CA ILE A 157 -14.10 2.71 4.67
C ILE A 157 -14.07 1.32 5.33
N ALA A 158 -14.48 1.22 6.59
CA ALA A 158 -14.54 -0.07 7.29
C ALA A 158 -15.46 -1.08 6.60
N ARG A 159 -16.62 -0.66 6.07
CA ARG A 159 -17.51 -1.50 5.24
C ARG A 159 -16.80 -2.06 4.02
N TRP A 160 -16.05 -1.22 3.29
CA TRP A 160 -15.31 -1.68 2.12
C TRP A 160 -14.23 -2.70 2.47
N ARG A 161 -13.45 -2.45 3.53
CA ARG A 161 -12.47 -3.41 4.05
C ARG A 161 -13.12 -4.73 4.42
N LEU A 162 -14.27 -4.68 5.09
CA LEU A 162 -14.98 -5.87 5.53
C LEU A 162 -15.49 -6.70 4.35
N ARG A 163 -16.12 -6.06 3.35
CA ARG A 163 -16.54 -6.74 2.12
C ARG A 163 -15.37 -7.39 1.41
N ALA A 164 -14.23 -6.69 1.32
CA ALA A 164 -13.02 -7.22 0.71
C ALA A 164 -12.48 -8.47 1.44
N LEU A 165 -12.54 -8.48 2.78
CA LEU A 165 -12.12 -9.62 3.59
C LEU A 165 -13.05 -10.83 3.45
N LEU A 166 -14.37 -10.61 3.38
CA LEU A 166 -15.36 -11.69 3.37
C LEU A 166 -15.61 -12.30 1.99
N ASN A 167 -15.64 -11.48 0.94
CA ASN A 167 -15.91 -11.98 -0.42
C ASN A 167 -14.67 -12.58 -1.09
N GLY A 168 -13.48 -12.45 -0.49
CA GLY A 168 -12.22 -12.66 -1.21
C GLY A 168 -12.02 -11.65 -2.36
N ASP A 169 -12.92 -10.67 -2.47
CA ASP A 169 -12.86 -9.58 -3.42
C ASP A 169 -11.70 -8.67 -3.04
N THR A 170 -10.58 -8.91 -3.68
CA THR A 170 -9.74 -7.81 -4.16
C THR A 170 -10.53 -7.01 -5.21
N GLY A 171 -11.63 -6.37 -4.77
CA GLY A 171 -12.50 -5.48 -5.53
C GLY A 171 -12.92 -5.96 -6.92
N GLU A 172 -14.06 -6.66 -7.03
CA GLU A 172 -14.72 -6.84 -8.33
C GLU A 172 -15.96 -5.94 -8.48
N SER A 173 -15.76 -4.81 -9.17
CA SER A 173 -16.52 -4.54 -10.39
C SER A 173 -15.63 -3.75 -11.38
N ILE A 174 -14.70 -4.45 -12.03
CA ILE A 174 -14.44 -4.18 -13.44
C ILE A 174 -15.23 -5.25 -14.19
N GLY A 175 -15.98 -4.83 -15.20
CA GLY A 175 -16.92 -5.68 -15.90
C GLY A 175 -16.31 -6.99 -16.41
N GLY A 176 -17.05 -8.06 -16.15
CA GLY A 176 -17.06 -9.29 -16.96
C GLY A 176 -15.83 -10.19 -16.82
N VAL A 177 -15.88 -11.13 -15.87
CA VAL A 177 -15.11 -12.37 -15.97
C VAL A 177 -16.03 -13.56 -15.71
N THR A 178 -16.64 -14.03 -16.80
CA THR A 178 -17.03 -15.44 -16.95
C THR A 178 -15.81 -16.32 -16.68
N GLN A 179 -16.04 -17.45 -16.00
CA GLN A 179 -15.01 -18.44 -15.66
C GLN A 179 -13.97 -18.63 -16.77
N VAL A 180 -12.74 -18.25 -16.46
CA VAL A 180 -11.60 -18.41 -17.33
C VAL A 180 -11.24 -19.88 -17.43
N GLN A 181 -11.53 -20.46 -18.59
CA GLN A 181 -11.01 -21.76 -18.99
C GLN A 181 -9.53 -21.61 -19.32
N ALA A 182 -8.74 -22.68 -19.19
CA ALA A 182 -7.28 -22.69 -19.34
C ALA A 182 -6.71 -22.09 -20.66
N ASN A 183 -7.56 -21.67 -21.59
CA ASN A 183 -7.20 -20.90 -22.77
C ASN A 183 -7.00 -19.39 -22.52
N ASP A 184 -7.50 -18.79 -21.43
CA ASP A 184 -7.40 -17.33 -21.23
C ASP A 184 -6.08 -16.87 -20.59
N VAL A 185 -5.25 -17.78 -20.08
CA VAL A 185 -3.90 -17.43 -19.57
C VAL A 185 -3.04 -16.81 -20.69
N ASN A 186 -3.23 -17.25 -21.93
CA ASN A 186 -2.56 -16.67 -23.10
C ASN A 186 -3.15 -15.31 -23.51
N SER A 187 -4.39 -15.01 -23.13
CA SER A 187 -5.07 -13.75 -23.43
C SER A 187 -4.63 -12.64 -22.47
N ILE A 188 -4.57 -12.91 -21.17
CA ILE A 188 -4.20 -11.94 -20.11
C ILE A 188 -2.73 -11.50 -20.26
N ALA A 189 -1.87 -12.41 -20.71
CA ALA A 189 -0.49 -12.08 -21.05
C ALA A 189 -0.42 -11.00 -22.14
N SER A 190 -1.36 -10.92 -23.07
CA SER A 190 -1.32 -9.92 -24.16
C SER A 190 -1.88 -8.54 -23.77
N THR A 191 -2.72 -8.46 -22.74
CA THR A 191 -3.50 -7.25 -22.42
C THR A 191 -2.82 -6.32 -21.42
N HIS A 192 -1.82 -6.81 -20.68
CA HIS A 192 -1.12 -6.04 -19.62
C HIS A 192 0.40 -5.95 -19.82
N PHE A 193 0.90 -6.13 -21.04
CA PHE A 193 2.25 -5.64 -21.36
C PHE A 193 2.15 -4.16 -21.75
N PRO A 194 2.84 -3.25 -21.04
CA PRO A 194 3.00 -1.88 -21.54
C PRO A 194 3.55 -2.00 -22.96
N GLY A 195 2.90 -1.36 -23.94
CA GLY A 195 3.21 -1.54 -25.36
C GLY A 195 4.72 -1.50 -25.61
N ALA A 196 5.23 -2.21 -26.63
CA ALA A 196 6.65 -2.55 -26.79
C ALA A 196 7.65 -1.40 -26.48
N LEU A 197 7.28 -0.15 -26.79
CA LEU A 197 8.04 1.05 -26.44
C LEU A 197 8.14 1.31 -24.92
N ALA A 198 7.02 1.25 -24.18
CA ALA A 198 6.99 1.43 -22.73
C ALA A 198 7.64 0.24 -21.99
N GLY A 199 7.45 -0.99 -22.49
CA GLY A 199 8.21 -2.15 -22.01
C GLY A 199 9.73 -1.99 -22.20
N LEU A 200 10.16 -1.42 -23.32
CA LEU A 200 11.57 -1.10 -23.58
C LEU A 200 12.10 -0.03 -22.61
N PHE A 201 11.35 1.05 -22.36
CA PHE A 201 11.75 2.08 -21.40
C PHE A 201 11.86 1.54 -19.97
N LEU A 202 10.89 0.75 -19.54
CA LEU A 202 10.91 0.09 -18.23
C LEU A 202 12.08 -0.91 -18.13
N GLY A 203 12.35 -1.67 -19.18
CA GLY A 203 13.51 -2.58 -19.25
C GLY A 203 14.84 -1.83 -19.16
N VAL A 204 14.97 -0.72 -19.89
CA VAL A 204 16.17 0.15 -19.82
C VAL A 204 16.33 0.74 -18.42
N GLN A 205 15.26 1.26 -17.81
CA GLN A 205 15.29 1.75 -16.43
C GLN A 205 15.70 0.67 -15.43
N HIS A 206 15.20 -0.56 -15.62
CA HIS A 206 15.54 -1.69 -14.76
C HIS A 206 17.02 -2.08 -14.87
N VAL A 207 17.58 -2.10 -16.09
CA VAL A 207 19.02 -2.35 -16.32
C VAL A 207 19.88 -1.22 -15.74
N LEU A 208 19.47 0.04 -15.92
CA LEU A 208 20.19 1.20 -15.37
C LEU A 208 20.17 1.19 -13.83
N ALA A 209 19.03 0.86 -13.21
CA ALA A 209 18.91 0.73 -11.77
C ALA A 209 19.83 -0.38 -11.22
N MET A 210 19.97 -1.49 -11.94
CA MET A 210 20.87 -2.59 -11.59
C MET A 210 22.35 -2.22 -11.75
N PHE A 211 22.70 -1.44 -12.77
CA PHE A 211 24.08 -0.97 -12.98
C PHE A 211 24.60 -0.16 -11.79
N VAL A 212 23.81 0.81 -11.32
CA VAL A 212 24.16 1.61 -10.14
C VAL A 212 24.27 0.72 -8.90
N SER A 213 23.36 -0.23 -8.73
CA SER A 213 23.35 -1.16 -7.60
C SER A 213 24.62 -2.02 -7.53
N ASN A 214 25.14 -2.50 -8.67
CA ASN A 214 26.33 -3.36 -8.69
C ASN A 214 27.66 -2.62 -8.66
N VAL A 215 27.70 -1.36 -9.13
CA VAL A 215 28.92 -0.54 -9.14
C VAL A 215 29.18 0.07 -7.75
N THR A 216 28.11 0.44 -7.05
CA THR A 216 28.20 1.17 -5.78
C THR A 216 28.98 0.42 -4.68
N PRO A 217 28.73 -0.88 -4.38
CA PRO A 217 29.49 -1.63 -3.38
C PRO A 217 30.98 -1.72 -3.71
N ALA A 218 31.33 -1.92 -4.99
CA ALA A 218 32.71 -2.00 -5.44
C ALA A 218 33.45 -0.67 -5.23
N ILE A 219 32.79 0.46 -5.51
CA ILE A 219 33.34 1.79 -5.26
C ILE A 219 33.52 2.05 -3.76
N ILE A 220 32.54 1.71 -2.93
CA ILE A 220 32.62 1.92 -1.47
C ILE A 220 33.79 1.11 -0.89
N ILE A 221 33.92 -0.16 -1.27
CA ILE A 221 35.01 -1.02 -0.79
C ILE A 221 36.36 -0.52 -1.31
N ALA A 222 36.47 -0.17 -2.60
CA ALA A 222 37.70 0.39 -3.16
C ALA A 222 38.11 1.69 -2.46
N GLY A 223 37.15 2.56 -2.14
CA GLY A 223 37.38 3.78 -1.36
C GLY A 223 37.88 3.50 0.05
N ALA A 224 37.29 2.53 0.75
CA ALA A 224 37.70 2.14 2.10
C ALA A 224 39.12 1.55 2.16
N VAL A 225 39.55 0.86 1.10
CA VAL A 225 40.90 0.26 1.01
C VAL A 225 41.94 1.27 0.49
N GLY A 226 41.52 2.45 0.02
CA GLY A 226 42.42 3.51 -0.46
C GLY A 226 42.72 3.48 -1.96
N PHE A 227 41.98 2.68 -2.73
CA PHE A 227 42.05 2.58 -4.20
C PHE A 227 40.98 3.41 -4.92
N GLY A 228 40.27 4.29 -4.18
CA GLY A 228 39.17 5.11 -4.70
C GLY A 228 39.64 6.28 -5.57
N PHE A 229 38.67 7.08 -6.04
CA PHE A 229 38.93 8.25 -6.87
C PHE A 229 39.96 9.21 -6.23
N GLY A 230 41.12 9.37 -6.88
CA GLY A 230 42.24 10.20 -6.40
C GLY A 230 43.51 9.42 -5.98
N SER A 231 43.49 8.09 -6.02
CA SER A 231 44.68 7.25 -5.85
C SER A 231 45.63 7.33 -7.06
N ALA A 232 46.91 7.01 -6.85
CA ALA A 232 47.92 6.98 -7.92
C ALA A 232 47.68 5.85 -8.95
N ASP A 233 46.90 4.84 -8.57
CA ASP A 233 46.51 3.72 -9.42
C ASP A 233 45.03 3.40 -9.21
N THR A 234 44.23 3.55 -10.28
CA THR A 234 42.79 3.28 -10.30
C THR A 234 42.46 1.92 -10.90
N SER A 235 43.47 1.14 -11.33
CA SER A 235 43.28 -0.15 -11.99
C SER A 235 42.58 -1.17 -11.09
N ASP A 236 42.89 -1.19 -9.79
CA ASP A 236 42.28 -2.09 -8.81
C ASP A 236 40.78 -1.80 -8.58
N MET A 237 40.37 -0.53 -8.54
CA MET A 237 38.95 -0.16 -8.43
C MET A 237 38.17 -0.58 -9.68
N ILE A 238 38.75 -0.36 -10.87
CA ILE A 238 38.14 -0.78 -12.14
C ILE A 238 38.01 -2.31 -12.18
N TYR A 239 39.04 -3.03 -11.72
CA TYR A 239 39.01 -4.48 -11.63
C TYR A 239 37.88 -4.99 -10.71
N LEU A 240 37.69 -4.37 -9.54
CA LEU A 240 36.59 -4.71 -8.62
C LEU A 240 35.21 -4.47 -9.25
N ILE A 241 35.04 -3.37 -9.97
CA ILE A 241 33.79 -3.07 -10.69
C ILE A 241 33.54 -4.12 -11.78
N GLN A 242 34.56 -4.46 -12.56
CA GLN A 242 34.47 -5.47 -13.63
C GLN A 242 34.10 -6.85 -13.09
N MET A 243 34.74 -7.29 -12.00
CA MET A 243 34.42 -8.57 -11.35
C MET A 243 33.01 -8.57 -10.77
N SER A 244 32.57 -7.46 -10.13
CA SER A 244 31.20 -7.32 -9.61
C SER A 244 30.14 -7.47 -10.71
N MET A 245 30.32 -6.80 -11.86
CA MET A 245 29.40 -6.92 -13.00
C MET A 245 29.36 -8.35 -13.57
N PHE A 246 30.53 -8.99 -13.65
CA PHE A 246 30.65 -10.33 -14.20
C PHE A 246 29.87 -11.36 -13.36
N PHE A 247 30.04 -11.34 -12.04
CA PHE A 247 29.30 -12.24 -11.15
C PHE A 247 27.80 -11.94 -11.10
N ALA A 248 27.40 -10.67 -11.14
CA ALA A 248 25.97 -10.31 -11.24
C ALA A 248 25.34 -10.82 -12.55
N GLY A 249 26.09 -10.80 -13.66
CA GLY A 249 25.69 -11.39 -14.93
C GLY A 249 25.51 -12.91 -14.84
N ILE A 250 26.45 -13.62 -14.22
CA ILE A 250 26.36 -15.07 -13.99
C ILE A 250 25.13 -15.40 -13.13
N ALA A 251 24.92 -14.70 -12.01
CA ALA A 251 23.78 -14.94 -11.12
C ALA A 251 22.45 -14.71 -11.85
N THR A 252 22.37 -13.67 -12.67
CA THR A 252 21.19 -13.39 -13.50
C THR A 252 20.96 -14.49 -14.54
N LEU A 253 22.02 -15.00 -15.17
CA LEU A 253 21.93 -16.08 -16.14
C LEU A 253 21.45 -17.39 -15.50
N ILE A 254 21.98 -17.73 -14.32
CA ILE A 254 21.57 -18.91 -13.55
C ILE A 254 20.10 -18.80 -13.15
N GLN A 255 19.65 -17.62 -12.74
CA GLN A 255 18.26 -17.38 -12.32
C GLN A 255 17.26 -17.45 -13.48
N THR A 256 17.67 -17.00 -14.67
CA THR A 256 16.82 -16.91 -15.87
C THR A 256 16.79 -18.20 -16.68
N ILE A 257 17.95 -18.80 -16.96
CA ILE A 257 18.07 -20.01 -17.79
C ILE A 257 17.85 -21.29 -16.97
N THR A 258 18.04 -21.23 -15.65
CA THR A 258 17.99 -22.36 -14.69
C THR A 258 18.98 -23.49 -14.97
N LEU A 259 19.70 -23.91 -13.94
CA LEU A 259 20.54 -25.12 -13.96
C LEU A 259 19.95 -26.12 -12.98
N GLY A 260 19.08 -27.00 -13.48
CA GLY A 260 18.40 -28.00 -12.65
C GLY A 260 17.33 -27.38 -11.73
N PRO A 261 17.28 -27.71 -10.42
CA PRO A 261 16.28 -27.19 -9.48
C PRO A 261 16.55 -25.75 -9.01
N ILE A 262 17.64 -25.11 -9.48
CA ILE A 262 18.07 -23.79 -9.02
C ILE A 262 17.67 -22.71 -10.04
N GLY A 263 16.89 -21.74 -9.57
CA GLY A 263 16.46 -20.54 -10.30
C GLY A 263 14.94 -20.45 -10.54
N ALA A 264 14.39 -19.24 -10.56
CA ALA A 264 12.94 -19.01 -10.59
C ALA A 264 12.30 -19.04 -11.99
N ARG A 265 13.09 -19.17 -13.08
CA ARG A 265 12.60 -19.10 -14.48
C ARG A 265 11.85 -17.81 -14.82
N LEU A 266 12.13 -16.74 -14.09
CA LEU A 266 11.55 -15.43 -14.35
C LEU A 266 12.62 -14.51 -14.96
N PRO A 267 12.26 -13.60 -15.88
CA PRO A 267 13.16 -12.62 -16.45
C PRO A 267 13.46 -11.51 -15.44
N ILE A 268 14.19 -11.86 -14.37
CA ILE A 268 14.60 -10.95 -13.30
C ILE A 268 16.11 -10.73 -13.34
N MET A 269 16.54 -9.47 -13.28
CA MET A 269 17.96 -9.11 -13.22
C MET A 269 18.40 -8.93 -11.77
N GLN A 270 19.52 -9.54 -11.39
CA GLN A 270 20.02 -9.50 -10.01
C GLN A 270 20.92 -8.29 -9.80
N GLY A 271 20.61 -7.50 -8.77
CA GLY A 271 21.47 -6.44 -8.24
C GLY A 271 22.00 -6.81 -6.85
N THR A 272 23.16 -6.27 -6.48
CA THR A 272 23.77 -6.47 -5.17
C THR A 272 23.22 -5.45 -4.17
N SER A 273 22.61 -5.93 -3.10
CA SER A 273 22.10 -5.06 -2.04
C SER A 273 23.23 -4.55 -1.16
N PHE A 274 23.28 -3.23 -0.93
CA PHE A 274 24.26 -2.55 -0.08
C PHE A 274 23.65 -2.07 1.26
N ALA A 275 22.45 -2.52 1.61
CA ALA A 275 21.75 -2.09 2.84
C ALA A 275 22.51 -2.37 4.15
N PHE A 276 23.61 -3.14 4.10
CA PHE A 276 24.44 -3.51 5.23
C PHE A 276 25.88 -2.95 5.16
N ILE A 277 26.17 -2.07 4.20
CA ILE A 277 27.44 -1.36 4.11
C ILE A 277 27.21 0.07 4.66
N PRO A 278 27.81 0.43 5.81
CA PRO A 278 27.59 1.75 6.45
C PRO A 278 28.22 2.92 5.68
#